data_AF-A0A8B8MUE4-F1
#
_entry.id   AF-A0A8B8MUE4-F1
#
_cell.length_a   1.000
_cell.length_b   1.000
_cell.length_c   1.000
_cell.angle_alpha   90.00
_cell.angle_beta   90.00
_cell.angle_gamma   90.00
#
_symmetry.space_group_name_H-M   'P 1'
#
loop_
_entity.id
_entity.type
_entity.pdbx_description
1 polymer ?
#
loop_
_entity_poly.entity_id
_entity_poly.type
_entity_poly.pdbx_seq_one_letter_code
_entity_poly.pdbx_strand_id
1 'polypeptide(L)'
;MNTRRRKIMPMFYDFAPSVVKYQTENYGNAIVSHANKKRFDAETINKWSAALNEVGALKGWDFHSKPNRGKGEFVIVVVNSILTKLKSAYLEVSDCLVEVDNHVDEIMSTIGSHNCETKIVGIHGMGGVVKTAIAKIVYNKLSNDFVDCCFLSNI
;
A
#
# COMPACT_ATOMS: atom_id res chain seq x y z
N MET A 1 -11.34 7.95 -20.08
CA MET A 1 -11.86 7.77 -18.70
C MET A 1 -10.80 7.07 -17.86
N ASN A 2 -10.13 7.80 -16.95
CA ASN A 2 -9.09 7.24 -16.08
C ASN A 2 -9.72 6.54 -14.88
N THR A 3 -9.96 5.23 -14.97
CA THR A 3 -10.28 4.41 -13.81
C THR A 3 -8.98 4.18 -13.03
N ARG A 4 -8.73 4.96 -11.97
CA ARG A 4 -7.67 4.66 -11.00
C ARG A 4 -7.93 3.24 -10.48
N ARG A 5 -7.08 2.30 -10.89
CA ARG A 5 -7.18 0.88 -10.53
C ARG A 5 -6.96 0.75 -9.02
N ARG A 6 -8.04 0.71 -8.23
CA ARG A 6 -7.96 0.54 -6.77
C ARG A 6 -7.43 -0.87 -6.48
N LYS A 7 -6.32 -0.96 -5.74
CA LYS A 7 -5.74 -2.23 -5.34
C LYS A 7 -6.53 -2.77 -4.15
N ILE A 8 -7.13 -3.95 -4.32
CA ILE A 8 -7.82 -4.68 -3.26
C ILE A 8 -6.90 -5.81 -2.80
N MET A 9 -6.78 -6.00 -1.48
CA MET A 9 -6.02 -7.09 -0.88
C MET A 9 -6.83 -7.68 0.29
N PRO A 10 -7.46 -8.85 0.11
CA PRO A 10 -8.26 -9.46 1.16
C PRO A 10 -7.41 -9.97 2.32
N MET A 11 -8.02 -10.00 3.51
CA MET A 11 -7.48 -10.61 4.72
C MET A 11 -8.39 -11.77 5.13
N PHE A 12 -7.86 -12.99 5.08
CA PHE A 12 -8.57 -14.23 5.35
C PHE A 12 -8.22 -14.72 6.76
N TYR A 13 -9.05 -14.32 7.74
CA TYR A 13 -8.75 -14.48 9.16
C TYR A 13 -9.08 -15.89 9.68
N ASP A 14 -10.37 -16.24 9.72
CA ASP A 14 -10.86 -17.53 10.26
C ASP A 14 -11.07 -18.61 9.20
N PHE A 15 -11.04 -18.24 7.93
CA PHE A 15 -11.36 -19.14 6.82
C PHE A 15 -10.27 -19.09 5.76
N ALA A 16 -9.99 -20.23 5.14
CA ALA A 16 -9.10 -20.27 3.98
C ALA A 16 -9.71 -19.48 2.80
N PRO A 17 -8.87 -18.90 1.92
CA PRO A 17 -9.34 -18.21 0.71
C PRO A 17 -10.25 -19.08 -0.17
N SER A 18 -10.01 -20.40 -0.20
CA SER A 18 -10.83 -21.37 -0.93
C SER A 18 -12.27 -21.44 -0.44
N VAL A 19 -12.51 -21.33 0.87
CA VAL A 19 -13.86 -21.35 1.46
C VAL A 19 -14.66 -20.14 0.96
N VAL A 20 -14.02 -18.97 0.92
CA VAL A 20 -14.62 -17.75 0.38
C VAL A 20 -14.83 -17.85 -1.12
N LYS A 21 -13.83 -18.34 -1.87
CA LYS A 21 -13.84 -18.42 -3.34
C LYS A 21 -14.91 -19.36 -3.89
N TYR A 22 -15.08 -20.52 -3.26
CA TYR A 22 -16.05 -21.54 -3.68
C TYR A 22 -17.34 -21.48 -2.87
N GLN A 23 -17.46 -20.51 -1.96
CA GLN A 23 -18.59 -20.33 -1.06
C GLN A 23 -18.99 -21.63 -0.37
N THR A 24 -18.01 -22.37 0.17
CA THR A 24 -18.27 -23.60 0.92
C THR A 24 -18.61 -23.28 2.37
N GLU A 25 -19.06 -24.30 3.12
CA GLU A 25 -19.33 -24.19 4.56
C GLU A 25 -20.30 -23.03 4.89
N ASN A 26 -19.94 -22.19 5.85
CA ASN A 26 -20.77 -21.10 6.35
C ASN A 26 -21.12 -20.06 5.28
N TYR A 27 -20.23 -19.82 4.31
CA TYR A 27 -20.51 -18.89 3.21
C TYR A 27 -21.63 -19.41 2.30
N GLY A 28 -21.58 -20.70 1.95
CA GLY A 28 -22.63 -21.34 1.14
C GLY A 28 -23.97 -21.37 1.86
N ASN A 29 -23.95 -21.77 3.13
CA ASN A 29 -25.15 -21.77 3.98
C ASN A 29 -25.77 -20.37 4.10
N ALA A 30 -24.94 -19.32 4.23
CA ALA A 30 -25.41 -17.95 4.27
C ALA A 30 -26.06 -17.51 2.95
N ILE A 31 -25.46 -17.84 1.80
CA ILE A 31 -26.03 -17.51 0.48
C ILE A 31 -27.41 -18.17 0.30
N VAL A 32 -27.53 -19.47 0.62
CA VAL A 32 -28.81 -20.19 0.55
C VAL A 32 -29.84 -19.58 1.50
N SER A 33 -29.43 -19.27 2.74
CA SER A 33 -30.29 -18.61 3.72
C SER A 33 -30.81 -17.27 3.22
N HIS A 34 -29.95 -16.44 2.59
CA HIS A 34 -30.34 -15.16 2.04
C HIS A 34 -31.27 -15.29 0.83
N ALA A 35 -31.04 -16.27 -0.05
CA ALA A 35 -31.93 -16.57 -1.17
C ALA A 35 -33.33 -17.00 -0.68
N ASN A 36 -33.39 -17.87 0.32
CA ASN A 36 -34.66 -18.39 0.87
C ASN A 36 -35.49 -17.32 1.58
N LYS A 37 -34.83 -16.35 2.23
CA LYS A 37 -35.52 -15.23 2.89
C LYS A 37 -36.18 -14.26 1.92
N LYS A 38 -35.89 -14.34 0.60
CA LYS A 38 -36.43 -13.48 -0.46
C LYS A 38 -36.35 -11.97 -0.17
N ARG A 39 -35.39 -11.55 0.67
CA ARG A 39 -35.13 -10.13 0.99
C ARG A 39 -34.42 -9.40 -0.14
N PHE A 40 -33.70 -10.16 -0.97
CA PHE A 40 -32.95 -9.68 -2.11
C PHE A 40 -33.34 -10.52 -3.32
N ASP A 41 -33.33 -9.89 -4.48
CA ASP A 41 -33.59 -10.56 -5.74
C ASP A 41 -32.44 -11.52 -6.12
N ALA A 42 -32.73 -12.44 -7.03
CA ALA A 42 -31.76 -13.45 -7.45
C ALA A 42 -30.51 -12.84 -8.12
N GLU A 43 -30.65 -11.70 -8.81
CA GLU A 43 -29.52 -11.02 -9.45
C GLU A 43 -28.56 -10.48 -8.39
N THR A 44 -29.08 -9.89 -7.31
CA THR A 44 -28.28 -9.42 -6.17
C THR A 44 -27.51 -10.57 -5.51
N ILE A 45 -28.17 -11.71 -5.27
CA ILE A 45 -27.51 -12.90 -4.69
C ILE A 45 -26.40 -13.44 -5.60
N ASN A 46 -26.65 -13.47 -6.92
CA ASN A 46 -25.66 -13.89 -7.91
C ASN A 46 -24.47 -12.92 -7.95
N LYS A 47 -24.70 -11.60 -7.88
CA LYS A 47 -23.63 -10.59 -7.80
C LYS A 47 -22.77 -10.76 -6.56
N TRP A 48 -23.35 -11.08 -5.41
CA TRP A 48 -22.58 -11.36 -4.19
C TRP A 48 -21.73 -12.61 -4.33
N SER A 49 -22.28 -13.68 -4.91
CA SER A 49 -21.57 -14.92 -5.16
C SER A 49 -20.37 -14.69 -6.11
N ALA A 50 -20.58 -13.94 -7.18
CA ALA A 50 -19.51 -13.55 -8.11
C ALA A 50 -18.44 -12.69 -7.41
N ALA A 51 -18.83 -11.69 -6.62
CA ALA A 51 -17.89 -10.86 -5.89
C ALA A 51 -17.06 -11.64 -4.87
N LEU A 52 -17.66 -12.60 -4.14
CA LEU A 52 -16.94 -13.46 -3.21
C LEU A 52 -15.96 -14.40 -3.94
N ASN A 53 -16.34 -14.90 -5.12
CA ASN A 53 -15.44 -15.68 -5.96
C ASN A 53 -14.23 -14.86 -6.40
N GLU A 54 -14.45 -13.64 -6.91
CA GLU A 54 -13.39 -12.73 -7.31
C GLU A 54 -12.46 -12.39 -6.14
N VAL A 55 -13.02 -12.01 -4.98
CA VAL A 55 -12.25 -11.69 -3.77
C VAL A 55 -11.46 -12.90 -3.28
N GLY A 56 -12.05 -14.10 -3.27
CA GLY A 56 -11.38 -15.33 -2.88
C GLY A 56 -10.24 -15.75 -3.83
N ALA A 57 -10.24 -15.25 -5.06
CA ALA A 57 -9.17 -15.45 -6.04
C ALA A 57 -8.05 -14.40 -5.94
N LEU A 58 -8.26 -13.28 -5.25
CA LEU A 58 -7.24 -12.24 -5.09
C LEU A 58 -6.11 -12.71 -4.17
N LYS A 59 -4.88 -12.29 -4.50
CA LYS A 59 -3.74 -12.45 -3.60
C LYS A 59 -3.96 -11.56 -2.37
N GLY A 60 -4.06 -12.20 -1.21
CA GLY A 60 -4.27 -11.57 0.07
C GLY A 60 -3.41 -12.18 1.17
N TRP A 61 -3.75 -11.88 2.40
CA TRP A 61 -3.13 -12.50 3.56
C TRP A 61 -4.00 -13.65 4.04
N ASP A 62 -3.44 -14.85 4.07
CA ASP A 62 -4.05 -16.04 4.66
C ASP A 62 -3.51 -16.23 6.08
N PHE A 63 -4.39 -16.04 7.06
CA PHE A 63 -4.09 -16.14 8.48
C PHE A 63 -4.57 -17.46 9.06
N HIS A 64 -5.63 -18.02 8.47
CA HIS A 64 -6.13 -19.35 8.79
C HIS A 64 -5.00 -20.38 8.71
N SER A 65 -4.11 -20.28 7.72
CA SER A 65 -2.92 -21.13 7.56
C SER A 65 -1.80 -20.92 8.61
N LYS A 66 -1.91 -19.93 9.52
CA LYS A 66 -0.87 -19.56 10.50
C LYS A 66 -1.41 -19.46 11.94
N PRO A 67 -1.95 -20.55 12.51
CA PRO A 67 -2.64 -20.52 13.80
C PRO A 67 -1.74 -20.18 15.00
N ASN A 68 -0.42 -20.42 14.89
CA ASN A 68 0.53 -20.21 15.99
C ASN A 68 1.11 -18.78 16.05
N ARG A 69 0.68 -17.87 15.18
CA ARG A 69 1.20 -16.50 15.14
C ARG A 69 0.30 -15.58 15.97
N GLY A 70 0.88 -14.83 16.91
CA GLY A 70 0.11 -13.89 17.74
C GLY A 70 -0.59 -12.83 16.90
N LYS A 71 -1.84 -12.49 17.25
CA LYS A 71 -2.65 -11.48 16.52
C LYS A 71 -1.91 -10.15 16.33
N GLY A 72 -1.08 -9.74 17.29
CA GLY A 72 -0.28 -8.51 17.26
C GLY A 72 0.86 -8.52 16.22
N GLU A 73 1.62 -9.61 16.12
CA GLU A 73 2.69 -9.74 15.11
C GLU A 73 2.14 -9.62 13.69
N PHE A 74 0.93 -10.14 13.49
CA PHE A 74 0.28 -10.07 12.21
C PHE A 74 -0.08 -8.63 11.82
N VAL A 75 -0.68 -7.86 12.75
CA VAL A 75 -1.05 -6.46 12.49
C VAL A 75 0.18 -5.67 12.04
N ILE A 76 1.32 -5.88 12.69
CA ILE A 76 2.60 -5.26 12.31
C ILE A 76 2.97 -5.62 10.86
N VAL A 77 2.86 -6.89 10.46
CA VAL A 77 3.18 -7.32 9.07
C VAL A 77 2.26 -6.68 8.04
N VAL A 78 0.96 -6.58 8.31
CA VAL A 78 0.01 -5.94 7.37
C VAL A 78 0.22 -4.44 7.29
N VAL A 79 0.34 -3.77 8.44
CA VAL A 79 0.59 -2.33 8.49
C VAL A 79 1.88 -2.01 7.74
N ASN A 80 2.97 -2.72 8.03
CA ASN A 80 4.24 -2.52 7.33
C ASN A 80 4.11 -2.78 5.83
N SER A 81 3.44 -3.87 5.40
CA SER A 81 3.25 -4.15 3.97
C SER A 81 2.42 -3.08 3.26
N ILE A 82 1.39 -2.54 3.91
CA ILE A 82 0.56 -1.47 3.37
C ILE A 82 1.38 -0.18 3.30
N LEU A 83 2.07 0.18 4.38
CA LEU A 83 2.95 1.35 4.45
C LEU A 83 4.03 1.28 3.36
N THR A 84 4.74 0.17 3.18
CA THR A 84 5.70 0.02 2.08
C THR A 84 5.05 0.23 0.71
N LYS A 85 3.85 -0.33 0.48
CA LYS A 85 3.12 -0.13 -0.79
C LYS A 85 2.64 1.30 -1.00
N LEU A 86 2.33 2.02 0.08
CA LEU A 86 1.92 3.43 0.05
C LEU A 86 3.13 4.37 -0.04
N LYS A 87 4.24 4.07 0.65
CA LYS A 87 5.53 4.78 0.56
C LYS A 87 6.11 4.68 -0.85
N SER A 88 5.85 3.56 -1.54
CA SER A 88 6.08 3.42 -2.98
C SER A 88 5.23 4.37 -3.84
N ALA A 89 4.45 5.29 -3.28
CA ALA A 89 4.05 6.53 -3.96
C ALA A 89 5.30 7.39 -4.21
N TYR A 90 6.10 6.93 -5.17
CA TYR A 90 7.18 7.69 -5.78
C TYR A 90 6.63 9.06 -6.13
N LEU A 91 7.22 10.12 -5.55
CA LEU A 91 6.81 11.47 -5.87
C LEU A 91 7.16 11.69 -7.33
N GLU A 92 6.16 12.03 -8.15
CA GLU A 92 6.42 12.33 -9.57
C GLU A 92 7.37 13.53 -9.66
N VAL A 93 8.47 13.28 -10.38
CA VAL A 93 9.51 14.21 -10.74
C VAL A 93 9.49 14.31 -12.27
N SER A 94 9.62 15.52 -12.80
CA SER A 94 9.69 15.71 -14.25
C SER A 94 10.98 15.11 -14.80
N ASP A 95 10.90 14.42 -15.93
CA ASP A 95 12.08 13.87 -16.63
C ASP A 95 12.96 14.98 -17.27
N CYS A 96 12.47 16.22 -17.34
CA CYS A 96 13.18 17.35 -17.96
C CYS A 96 14.26 17.99 -17.07
N LEU A 97 14.74 17.29 -16.03
CA LEU A 97 15.74 17.83 -15.10
C LEU A 97 17.14 17.43 -15.55
N VAL A 98 17.76 18.31 -16.33
CA VAL A 98 19.18 18.19 -16.70
C VAL A 98 20.01 18.76 -15.54
N GLU A 99 21.11 18.11 -15.15
CA GLU A 99 22.10 18.54 -14.12
C GLU A 99 21.68 18.50 -12.64
N VAL A 100 20.63 17.77 -12.25
CA VAL A 100 20.28 17.63 -10.81
C VAL A 100 21.08 16.58 -10.06
N ASP A 101 21.73 15.64 -10.75
CA ASP A 101 22.38 14.48 -10.15
C ASP A 101 23.52 14.88 -9.20
N ASN A 102 24.36 15.84 -9.58
CA ASN A 102 25.46 16.35 -8.74
C ASN A 102 24.95 16.90 -7.41
N HIS A 103 23.86 17.68 -7.44
CA HIS A 103 23.25 18.24 -6.23
C HIS A 103 22.63 17.16 -5.35
N VAL A 104 21.98 16.16 -5.96
CA VAL A 104 21.42 15.02 -5.22
C VAL A 104 22.53 14.23 -4.54
N ASP A 105 23.64 13.96 -5.23
CA ASP A 105 24.75 13.18 -4.69
C ASP A 105 25.48 13.93 -3.56
N GLU A 106 25.64 15.25 -3.67
CA GLU A 106 26.18 16.09 -2.60
C GLU A 106 25.30 16.04 -1.33
N ILE A 107 23.98 16.14 -1.51
CA ILE A 107 23.01 16.01 -0.41
C ILE A 107 23.08 14.60 0.20
N MET A 108 23.09 13.55 -0.63
CA MET A 108 23.16 12.16 -0.16
C MET A 108 24.46 11.88 0.58
N SER A 109 25.60 12.44 0.16
CA SER A 109 26.88 12.35 0.87
C SER A 109 26.82 13.04 2.23
N THR A 110 26.19 14.22 2.31
CA THR A 110 26.01 14.97 3.56
C THR A 110 25.14 14.19 4.56
N ILE A 111 24.06 13.56 4.08
CA ILE A 111 23.15 12.75 4.88
C ILE A 111 23.78 11.40 5.25
N GLY A 112 24.55 10.78 4.35
CA GLY A 112 25.09 9.43 4.44
C GLY A 112 26.28 9.23 5.38
N SER A 113 26.82 10.27 6.04
CA SER A 113 27.83 10.04 7.09
C SER A 113 27.20 9.26 8.25
N HIS A 114 27.81 8.11 8.60
CA HIS A 114 27.34 7.05 9.52
C HIS A 114 27.23 7.46 11.00
N ASN A 115 26.77 8.67 11.28
CA ASN A 115 26.63 9.20 12.62
C ASN A 115 25.16 9.08 13.00
N CYS A 116 24.84 8.54 14.18
CA CYS A 116 23.46 8.41 14.70
C CYS A 116 22.79 9.76 15.06
N GLU A 117 23.21 10.86 14.45
CA GLU A 117 22.75 12.22 14.74
C GLU A 117 21.63 12.64 13.80
N THR A 118 20.68 13.42 14.33
CA THR A 118 19.63 14.07 13.54
C THR A 118 20.24 15.15 12.64
N LYS A 119 20.00 15.07 11.34
CA LYS A 119 20.49 16.05 10.36
C LYS A 119 19.33 16.82 9.74
N ILE A 120 19.53 18.13 9.59
CA ILE A 120 18.61 19.02 8.88
C ILE A 120 19.37 19.60 7.69
N VAL A 121 18.83 19.42 6.48
CA VAL A 121 19.43 19.93 5.23
C VAL A 121 18.50 21.00 4.66
N GLY A 122 19.03 22.19 4.42
CA GLY A 122 18.33 23.28 3.75
C GLY A 122 18.76 23.39 2.28
N ILE A 123 17.79 23.43 1.37
CA ILE A 123 18.03 23.69 -0.07
C ILE A 123 17.57 25.11 -0.38
N HIS A 124 18.49 26.00 -0.73
CA HIS A 124 18.18 27.41 -1.03
C HIS A 124 18.66 27.81 -2.44
N GLY A 125 18.10 28.89 -2.97
CA GLY A 125 18.43 29.38 -4.31
C GLY A 125 17.30 30.21 -4.92
N MET A 126 17.55 30.80 -6.08
CA MET A 126 16.61 31.69 -6.77
C MET A 126 15.23 31.04 -7.01
N GLY A 127 14.17 31.85 -7.07
CA GLY A 127 12.81 31.39 -7.37
C GLY A 127 12.72 30.70 -8.74
N GLY A 128 11.81 29.74 -8.90
CA GLY A 128 11.66 28.98 -10.16
C GLY A 128 12.67 27.85 -10.40
N VAL A 129 13.72 27.76 -9.57
CA VAL A 129 14.72 26.69 -9.65
C VAL A 129 14.21 25.40 -8.98
N VAL A 130 14.56 24.27 -9.61
CA VAL A 130 14.31 22.82 -9.40
C VAL A 130 14.39 22.29 -7.94
N LYS A 131 14.54 23.14 -6.93
CA LYS A 131 14.66 22.80 -5.49
C LYS A 131 13.62 21.79 -5.00
N THR A 132 12.34 22.03 -5.28
CA THR A 132 11.26 21.11 -4.90
C THR A 132 11.41 19.74 -5.57
N ALA A 133 11.92 19.71 -6.81
CA ALA A 133 12.16 18.45 -7.49
C ALA A 133 13.39 17.72 -6.94
N ILE A 134 14.48 18.42 -6.59
CA ILE A 134 15.62 17.82 -5.88
C ILE A 134 15.17 17.22 -4.55
N ALA A 135 14.37 17.94 -3.76
CA ALA A 135 13.81 17.43 -2.50
C ALA A 135 12.97 16.16 -2.71
N LYS A 136 12.17 16.10 -3.78
CA LYS A 136 11.42 14.89 -4.16
C LYS A 136 12.34 13.73 -4.54
N ILE A 137 13.40 13.97 -5.33
CA ILE A 137 14.36 12.92 -5.74
C ILE A 137 15.07 12.35 -4.50
N VAL A 138 15.58 13.22 -3.62
CA VAL A 138 16.25 12.82 -2.38
C VAL A 138 15.30 12.02 -1.49
N TYR A 139 14.05 12.48 -1.33
CA TYR A 139 13.03 11.73 -0.60
C TYR A 139 12.77 10.35 -1.20
N ASN A 140 12.60 10.26 -2.52
CA ASN A 140 12.37 8.99 -3.20
C ASN A 140 13.55 8.01 -2.99
N LYS A 141 14.80 8.51 -2.98
CA LYS A 141 16.01 7.71 -2.69
C LYS A 141 16.05 7.21 -1.23
N LEU A 142 15.76 8.09 -0.26
CA LEU A 142 15.92 7.79 1.17
C LEU A 142 14.71 7.12 1.82
N SER A 143 13.49 7.34 1.34
CA SER A 143 12.25 6.95 2.02
C SER A 143 12.17 5.45 2.39
N ASN A 144 12.86 4.59 1.64
CA ASN A 144 12.91 3.14 1.91
C ASN A 144 13.89 2.77 3.03
N ASP A 145 14.85 3.63 3.36
CA ASP A 145 15.84 3.39 4.40
C ASP A 145 15.31 3.74 5.81
N PHE A 146 14.14 4.40 5.89
CA PHE A 146 13.53 4.84 7.15
C PHE A 146 12.22 4.10 7.47
N VAL A 147 12.04 3.77 8.76
CA VAL A 147 10.81 3.16 9.30
C VAL A 147 9.61 4.08 9.08
N ASP A 148 9.80 5.39 9.23
CA ASP A 148 8.78 6.42 9.03
C ASP A 148 9.33 7.52 8.11
N CYS A 149 8.52 7.96 7.15
CA CYS A 149 8.89 9.04 6.24
C CYS A 149 7.65 9.82 5.81
N CYS A 150 7.80 11.13 5.60
CA CYS A 150 6.73 12.00 5.15
C CYS A 150 7.31 13.08 4.23
N PHE A 151 6.58 13.44 3.18
CA PHE A 151 6.90 14.58 2.33
C PHE A 151 5.77 15.61 2.43
N LEU A 152 6.10 16.79 2.93
CA LEU A 152 5.18 17.92 3.04
C LEU A 152 5.39 18.87 1.85
N SER A 153 4.46 18.88 0.89
CA SER A 153 4.45 19.82 -0.23
C SER A 153 3.68 21.10 0.11
N ASN A 154 4.07 22.23 -0.48
CA ASN A 154 3.42 23.56 -0.35
C ASN A 154 3.54 24.19 1.04
N ILE A 155 4.79 24.46 1.46
CA ILE A 155 5.11 25.38 2.56
C ILE A 155 5.48 26.73 1.94
#